data_AF-A0A3L7P9K4-F1
#
_entry.id   AF-A0A3L7P9K4-F1
#
_cell.length_a   1.000
_cell.length_b   1.000
_cell.length_c   1.000
_cell.angle_alpha   90.00
_cell.angle_beta   90.00
_cell.angle_gamma   90.00
#
_symmetry.space_group_name_H-M   'P 1'
#
loop_
_entity.id
_entity.type
_entity.pdbx_description
1 polymer ?
#
loop_
_entity_poly.entity_id
_entity_poly.type
_entity_poly.pdbx_seq_one_letter_code
_entity_poly.pdbx_strand_id
1 'polypeptide(L)'
;MSDQSFQRSFLRSDRRSHIKGYRLMHERPLLPVVQSCDHCAACCIRTPVPPFQPGEEEALNVPAEWLEAVHLRIAADQHFDLIPCVWLDIESRRCSHYDFRPQACRDFEINSDLCRLSRWDEGLD
;
A
#
# COMPACT_ATOMS: atom_id res chain seq x y z
N MET A 1 19.88 46.73 39.54
CA MET A 1 18.88 47.71 40.02
C MET A 1 17.97 47.95 38.82
N SER A 2 16.94 47.12 38.70
CA SER A 2 15.52 47.52 38.84
C SER A 2 15.03 48.07 37.50
N ASP A 3 14.02 47.52 36.83
CA ASP A 3 12.66 47.47 37.33
C ASP A 3 11.75 46.51 36.55
N GLN A 4 10.71 46.04 37.22
CA GLN A 4 9.66 45.17 36.69
C GLN A 4 8.51 45.98 36.08
N SER A 5 7.68 45.28 35.31
CA SER A 5 6.24 45.53 35.11
C SER A 5 5.85 46.44 33.94
N PHE A 6 5.35 45.81 32.87
CA PHE A 6 4.07 46.26 32.31
C PHE A 6 3.32 45.10 31.65
N GLN A 7 2.11 44.86 32.17
CA GLN A 7 1.24 43.76 31.79
C GLN A 7 0.53 44.00 30.45
N ARG A 8 0.26 42.89 29.76
CA ARG A 8 -0.92 42.55 28.93
C ARG A 8 -1.65 43.69 28.21
N SER A 9 -1.76 43.57 26.88
CA SER A 9 -3.05 43.58 26.18
C SER A 9 -2.95 43.20 24.70
N PHE A 10 -3.98 42.49 24.24
CA PHE A 10 -4.64 42.57 22.93
C PHE A 10 -3.97 42.03 21.65
N LEU A 11 -4.45 40.84 21.25
CA LEU A 11 -5.08 40.52 19.95
C LEU A 11 -4.67 41.35 18.71
N ARG A 12 -3.99 40.68 17.77
CA ARG A 12 -4.28 40.62 16.32
C ARG A 12 -3.13 39.88 15.62
N SER A 13 -3.39 38.67 15.15
CA SER A 13 -3.67 38.36 13.74
C SER A 13 -2.40 38.09 12.92
N ASP A 14 -2.39 36.86 12.41
CA ASP A 14 -1.85 36.46 11.10
C ASP A 14 -0.33 36.37 10.95
N ARG A 15 0.18 35.13 11.04
CA ARG A 15 1.24 34.64 10.15
C ARG A 15 0.98 33.18 9.80
N ARG A 16 0.32 32.99 8.66
CA ARG A 16 0.23 31.74 7.92
C ARG A 16 1.61 31.15 7.58
N SER A 17 1.57 29.82 7.41
CA SER A 17 2.39 29.02 6.48
C SER A 17 3.67 28.40 7.03
N HIS A 18 3.61 27.10 7.38
CA HIS A 18 4.17 26.02 6.56
C HIS A 18 4.09 24.67 7.29
N ILE A 19 2.91 24.04 7.27
CA ILE A 19 2.78 22.61 7.53
C ILE A 19 1.72 22.09 6.55
N LYS A 20 2.16 21.67 5.35
CA LYS A 20 1.31 20.95 4.40
C LYS A 20 1.33 19.47 4.79
N GLY A 21 0.16 18.89 5.06
CA GLY A 21 -0.08 17.49 4.70
C GLY A 21 -0.54 16.49 5.76
N TYR A 22 -1.20 16.88 6.85
CA TYR A 22 -2.11 15.95 7.53
C TYR A 22 -3.53 16.34 7.13
N ARG A 23 -3.99 15.79 6.01
CA ARG A 23 -5.38 15.98 5.59
C ARG A 23 -6.25 15.25 6.62
N LEU A 24 -7.04 16.06 7.32
CA LEU A 24 -8.09 15.68 8.24
C LEU A 24 -8.86 14.45 7.73
N MET A 25 -9.23 13.57 8.66
CA MET A 25 -10.16 12.45 8.50
C MET A 25 -11.54 12.96 8.07
N HIS A 26 -11.65 13.49 6.85
CA HIS A 26 -12.93 13.69 6.19
C HIS A 26 -13.55 12.31 6.01
N GLU A 27 -14.79 12.17 6.48
CA GLU A 27 -15.65 10.99 6.36
C GLU A 27 -15.33 10.24 5.05
N ARG A 28 -14.67 9.09 5.17
CA ARG A 28 -14.40 8.23 4.00
C ARG A 28 -15.78 7.89 3.43
N PRO A 29 -16.06 8.21 2.16
CA PRO A 29 -17.26 7.74 1.49
C PRO A 29 -17.38 6.24 1.76
N LEU A 30 -18.59 5.74 2.01
CA LEU A 30 -18.83 4.30 2.16
C LEU A 30 -18.40 3.63 0.85
N LEU A 31 -17.20 3.06 0.84
CA LEU A 31 -16.60 2.49 -0.35
C LEU A 31 -17.39 1.25 -0.81
N PRO A 32 -17.53 1.02 -2.12
CA PRO A 32 -18.22 -0.16 -2.62
C PRO A 32 -17.60 -1.44 -2.04
N VAL A 33 -18.42 -2.27 -1.40
CA VAL A 33 -18.02 -3.59 -0.90
C VAL A 33 -17.85 -4.52 -2.10
N VAL A 34 -16.63 -4.99 -2.33
CA VAL A 34 -16.34 -5.94 -3.43
C VAL A 34 -16.34 -7.37 -2.90
N GLN A 35 -16.71 -8.31 -3.77
CA GLN A 35 -16.81 -9.74 -3.44
C GLN A 35 -15.62 -10.55 -3.97
N SER A 36 -14.80 -9.98 -4.87
CA SER A 36 -13.59 -10.61 -5.38
C SER A 36 -12.50 -9.59 -5.69
N CYS A 37 -11.26 -10.09 -5.81
CA CYS A 37 -10.11 -9.31 -6.25
C CYS A 37 -9.93 -9.29 -7.78
N ASP A 38 -10.83 -9.91 -8.54
CA ASP A 38 -10.71 -9.98 -10.00
C ASP A 38 -10.79 -8.57 -10.60
N HIS A 39 -9.85 -8.27 -11.51
CA HIS A 39 -9.75 -6.99 -12.21
C HIS A 39 -9.41 -5.76 -11.34
N CYS A 40 -9.05 -5.96 -10.06
CA CYS A 40 -8.71 -4.88 -9.13
C CYS A 40 -7.20 -4.53 -9.17
N ALA A 41 -6.34 -5.51 -8.92
CA ALA A 41 -4.88 -5.37 -8.83
C ALA A 41 -4.34 -4.31 -7.84
N ALA A 42 -5.19 -3.67 -7.03
CA ALA A 42 -4.82 -2.49 -6.23
C ALA A 42 -3.62 -2.70 -5.29
N CYS A 43 -3.55 -3.85 -4.60
CA CYS A 43 -2.40 -4.19 -3.76
C CYS A 43 -1.20 -4.68 -4.60
N CYS A 44 -1.46 -5.39 -5.71
CA CYS A 44 -0.42 -5.96 -6.56
C CYS A 44 0.42 -4.90 -7.32
N ILE A 45 -0.15 -3.73 -7.61
CA ILE A 45 0.56 -2.64 -8.31
C ILE A 45 1.73 -2.06 -7.49
N ARG A 46 1.71 -2.25 -6.15
CA ARG A 46 2.74 -1.73 -5.23
C ARG A 46 3.48 -2.81 -4.45
N THR A 47 3.40 -4.05 -4.91
CA THR A 47 4.01 -5.22 -4.25
C THR A 47 4.96 -5.86 -5.25
N PRO A 48 6.24 -5.43 -5.36
CA PRO A 48 7.12 -5.80 -6.49
C PRO A 48 7.34 -7.29 -6.68
N VAL A 49 7.27 -8.04 -5.59
CA VAL A 49 7.39 -9.50 -5.54
C VAL A 49 6.26 -10.08 -4.69
N PRO A 50 5.81 -11.31 -4.93
CA PRO A 50 4.96 -12.02 -3.99
C PRO A 50 5.66 -12.05 -2.62
N PRO A 51 5.00 -11.59 -1.54
CA PRO A 51 5.61 -11.47 -0.22
C PRO A 51 5.69 -12.82 0.50
N PHE A 52 6.49 -13.74 -0.04
CA PHE A 52 6.76 -15.03 0.58
C PHE A 52 7.46 -14.87 1.92
N GLN A 53 7.10 -15.72 2.88
CA GLN A 53 7.92 -15.97 4.05
C GLN A 53 9.05 -16.94 3.70
N PRO A 54 10.20 -16.91 4.40
CA PRO A 54 11.29 -17.85 4.12
C PRO A 54 10.82 -19.31 4.19
N GLY A 55 11.01 -20.06 3.10
CA GLY A 55 10.63 -21.48 3.01
C GLY A 55 9.20 -21.73 2.54
N GLU A 56 8.42 -20.67 2.29
CA GLU A 56 7.03 -20.78 1.89
C GLU A 56 6.87 -21.25 0.44
N GLU A 57 7.78 -20.84 -0.43
CA GLU A 57 7.85 -21.25 -1.83
C GLU A 57 7.96 -22.78 -1.94
N GLU A 58 8.84 -23.39 -1.14
CA GLU A 58 9.00 -24.83 -1.08
C GLU A 58 7.76 -25.52 -0.49
N ALA A 59 7.18 -24.96 0.58
CA ALA A 59 5.98 -25.51 1.19
C ALA A 59 4.78 -25.51 0.24
N LEU A 60 4.68 -24.49 -0.62
CA LEU A 60 3.66 -24.37 -1.67
C LEU A 60 4.03 -25.13 -2.96
N ASN A 61 5.21 -25.73 -3.03
CA ASN A 61 5.75 -26.39 -4.22
C ASN A 61 5.71 -25.46 -5.46
N VAL A 62 6.12 -24.20 -5.29
CA VAL A 62 6.19 -23.23 -6.39
C VAL A 62 7.27 -23.70 -7.39
N PRO A 63 6.94 -23.88 -8.67
CA PRO A 63 7.92 -24.19 -9.71
C PRO A 63 9.03 -23.14 -9.77
N ALA A 64 10.28 -23.60 -9.86
CA ALA A 64 11.47 -22.74 -9.84
C ALA A 64 11.45 -21.69 -10.97
N GLU A 65 10.92 -22.05 -12.13
CA GLU A 65 10.78 -21.14 -13.27
C GLU A 65 9.85 -19.95 -13.00
N TRP A 66 8.91 -20.06 -12.05
CA TRP A 66 8.02 -18.95 -11.67
C TRP A 66 8.63 -18.03 -10.61
N LEU A 67 9.71 -18.49 -9.97
CA LEU A 67 10.49 -17.72 -8.99
C LEU A 67 11.62 -16.92 -9.63
N GLU A 68 11.99 -17.21 -10.89
CA GLU A 68 13.09 -16.52 -11.58
C GLU A 68 12.92 -14.99 -11.56
N ALA A 69 11.74 -14.48 -11.95
CA ALA A 69 11.47 -13.05 -11.93
C ALA A 69 11.48 -12.46 -10.50
N VAL A 70 11.08 -13.25 -9.50
CA VAL A 70 11.12 -12.86 -8.09
C VAL A 70 12.57 -12.68 -7.63
N HIS A 71 13.42 -13.68 -7.91
CA HIS A 71 14.84 -13.63 -7.57
C HIS A 71 15.57 -12.49 -8.28
N LEU A 72 15.27 -12.24 -9.55
CA LEU A 72 15.84 -11.11 -10.30
C LEU A 72 15.47 -9.76 -9.66
N ARG A 73 14.23 -9.59 -9.21
CA ARG A 73 13.76 -8.38 -8.51
C ARG A 73 14.50 -8.18 -7.17
N ILE A 74 14.66 -9.25 -6.39
CA ILE A 74 15.35 -9.23 -5.10
C ILE A 74 16.84 -8.95 -5.30
N ALA A 75 17.51 -9.62 -6.24
CA ALA A 75 18.92 -9.44 -6.54
C ALA A 75 19.23 -8.02 -7.05
N ALA A 76 18.26 -7.37 -7.71
CA ALA A 76 18.34 -5.99 -8.14
C ALA A 76 17.97 -4.96 -7.05
N ASP A 77 17.67 -5.41 -5.82
CA ASP A 77 17.19 -4.60 -4.70
C ASP A 77 15.87 -3.84 -4.98
N GLN A 78 15.05 -4.36 -5.91
CA GLN A 78 13.79 -3.75 -6.34
C GLN A 78 12.57 -4.23 -5.54
N HIS A 79 12.77 -5.03 -4.49
CA HIS A 79 11.69 -5.63 -3.71
C HIS A 79 11.00 -4.64 -2.74
N PHE A 80 11.57 -3.43 -2.58
CA PHE A 80 10.99 -2.32 -1.83
C PHE A 80 10.47 -1.16 -2.71
N ASP A 81 10.64 -1.27 -4.03
CA ASP A 81 10.20 -0.23 -4.97
C ASP A 81 8.67 -0.17 -5.06
N LEU A 82 8.12 0.96 -5.52
CA LEU A 82 6.68 1.10 -5.80
C LEU A 82 6.36 0.70 -7.24
N ILE A 83 6.57 -0.57 -7.55
CA ILE A 83 6.39 -1.15 -8.88
C ILE A 83 5.53 -2.42 -8.83
N PRO A 84 4.87 -2.79 -9.94
CA PRO A 84 3.99 -3.94 -9.94
C PRO A 84 4.68 -5.26 -9.61
N CYS A 85 3.90 -6.15 -9.00
CA CYS A 85 4.28 -7.54 -8.75
C CYS A 85 4.66 -8.24 -10.05
N VAL A 86 5.75 -8.99 -10.01
CA VAL A 86 6.17 -9.86 -11.12
C VAL A 86 5.14 -10.94 -11.48
N TRP A 87 4.19 -11.25 -10.59
CA TRP A 87 3.09 -12.18 -10.84
C TRP A 87 1.79 -11.50 -11.26
N LEU A 88 1.75 -10.17 -11.35
CA LEU A 88 0.58 -9.45 -11.84
C LEU A 88 0.58 -9.46 -13.38
N ASP A 89 -0.46 -10.05 -13.96
CA ASP A 89 -0.81 -9.76 -15.34
C ASP A 89 -1.53 -8.40 -15.41
N ILE A 90 -0.86 -7.42 -16.00
CA ILE A 90 -1.35 -6.05 -16.10
C ILE A 90 -2.58 -5.95 -17.01
N GLU A 91 -2.68 -6.79 -18.04
CA GLU A 91 -3.78 -6.72 -19.00
C GLU A 91 -5.08 -7.21 -18.38
N SER A 92 -5.08 -8.40 -17.78
CA SER A 92 -6.27 -8.94 -17.11
C SER A 92 -6.46 -8.38 -15.69
N ARG A 93 -5.42 -7.75 -15.11
CA ARG A 93 -5.38 -7.30 -13.71
C ARG A 93 -5.61 -8.46 -12.73
N ARG A 94 -5.01 -9.61 -13.00
CA ARG A 94 -5.09 -10.84 -12.18
C ARG A 94 -3.70 -11.40 -11.88
N CYS A 95 -3.60 -12.20 -10.83
CA CYS A 95 -2.37 -12.93 -10.54
C CYS A 95 -2.21 -14.10 -11.52
N SER A 96 -1.07 -14.18 -12.21
CA SER A 96 -0.74 -15.27 -13.13
C SER A 96 -0.56 -16.62 -12.42
N HIS A 97 -0.25 -16.61 -11.12
CA HIS A 97 -0.03 -17.81 -10.30
C HIS A 97 -0.92 -17.79 -9.05
N TYR A 98 -2.23 -17.56 -9.25
CA TYR A 98 -3.20 -17.32 -8.16
C TYR A 98 -3.22 -18.40 -7.07
N ASP A 99 -3.10 -19.67 -7.46
CA ASP A 99 -3.16 -20.82 -6.55
C ASP A 99 -1.87 -21.03 -5.76
N PHE A 100 -0.79 -20.33 -6.12
CA PHE A 100 0.53 -20.38 -5.48
C PHE A 100 0.86 -19.12 -4.70
N ARG A 101 -0.12 -18.23 -4.54
CA ARG A 101 0.06 -16.99 -3.76
C ARG A 101 0.56 -17.30 -2.35
N PRO A 102 1.47 -16.47 -1.81
CA PRO A 102 1.88 -16.56 -0.41
C PRO A 102 0.70 -16.29 0.52
N GLN A 103 0.81 -16.75 1.75
CA GLN A 103 -0.18 -16.65 2.80
C GLN A 103 -0.53 -15.19 3.07
N ALA A 104 0.44 -14.27 3.05
CA ALA A 104 0.19 -12.83 3.17
C ALA A 104 -0.78 -12.29 2.09
N CYS A 105 -0.74 -12.81 0.85
CA CYS A 105 -1.70 -12.46 -0.18
C CYS A 105 -3.07 -13.14 -0.01
N ARG A 106 -3.14 -14.29 0.68
CA ARG A 106 -4.39 -15.01 0.97
C ARG A 106 -5.13 -14.40 2.15
N ASP A 107 -4.39 -14.00 3.16
CA ASP A 107 -4.91 -13.41 4.40
C ASP A 107 -5.28 -11.94 4.25
N PHE A 108 -4.94 -11.32 3.10
CA PHE A 108 -5.32 -9.96 2.81
C PHE A 108 -6.85 -9.83 2.71
N GLU A 109 -7.46 -9.37 3.80
CA GLU A 109 -8.91 -9.28 3.94
C GLU A 109 -9.50 -8.26 2.95
N ILE A 110 -10.39 -8.77 2.09
CA ILE A 110 -11.14 -7.96 1.13
C ILE A 110 -12.04 -6.98 1.90
N ASN A 111 -12.04 -5.72 1.49
CA ASN A 111 -12.73 -4.62 2.17
C ASN A 111 -12.19 -4.28 3.57
N SER A 112 -11.01 -4.77 3.97
CA SER A 112 -10.30 -4.19 5.12
C SER A 112 -9.93 -2.72 4.87
N ASP A 113 -9.51 -2.02 5.92
CA ASP A 113 -9.04 -0.63 5.78
C ASP A 113 -7.86 -0.51 4.82
N LEU A 114 -6.95 -1.50 4.82
CA LEU A 114 -5.81 -1.56 3.90
C LEU A 114 -6.24 -1.85 2.46
N CYS A 115 -7.23 -2.73 2.25
CA CYS A 115 -7.80 -2.97 0.92
C CYS A 115 -8.42 -1.69 0.34
N ARG A 116 -9.22 -1.00 1.15
CA ARG A 116 -9.85 0.27 0.79
C ARG A 116 -8.83 1.37 0.50
N LEU A 117 -7.82 1.51 1.36
CA LEU A 117 -6.72 2.46 1.10
C LEU A 117 -6.03 2.12 -0.23
N SER A 118 -5.80 0.83 -0.48
CA SER A 118 -5.10 0.42 -1.68
C SER A 118 -5.84 0.77 -2.96
N ARG A 119 -7.17 0.57 -2.96
CA ARG A 119 -8.07 0.91 -4.07
C ARG A 119 -8.17 2.42 -4.29
N TRP A 120 -8.26 3.20 -3.21
CA TRP A 120 -8.27 4.66 -3.29
C TRP A 120 -6.99 5.19 -3.93
N ASP A 121 -5.81 4.72 -3.50
CA ASP A 121 -4.53 5.15 -4.08
C ASP A 121 -4.46 4.92 -5.61
N GLU A 122 -5.16 3.90 -6.12
CA GLU A 122 -5.23 3.56 -7.54
C GLU A 122 -6.44 4.16 -8.27
N GLY A 123 -7.23 5.01 -7.61
CA GLY A 123 -8.42 5.64 -8.20
C GLY A 123 -9.52 4.66 -8.61
N LEU A 124 -9.60 3.51 -7.94
CA LEU A 124 -10.65 2.50 -8.15
C LEU A 124 -11.90 2.75 -7.30
N ASP A 125 -11.91 3.89 -6.59
CA ASP A 125 -12.94 4.35 -5.66
C ASP A 125 -13.38 5.79 -5.98
#